data_AF-A0A416STH9-F1
#
_entry.id   AF-A0A416STH9-F1
#
_cell.length_a   1.000
_cell.length_b   1.000
_cell.length_c   1.000
_cell.angle_alpha   90.00
_cell.angle_beta   90.00
_cell.angle_gamma   90.00
#
_symmetry.space_group_name_H-M   'P 1'
#
loop_
_entity.id
_entity.type
_entity.pdbx_description
1 polymer ?
#
loop_
_entity_poly.entity_id
_entity_poly.type
_entity_poly.pdbx_seq_one_letter_code
_entity_poly.pdbx_strand_id
1 'polypeptide(L)' 'MTIIELEHELVQLGIASDLYSIMTGGLPNEKLCIVKDDKWQVYYSERGKKSGLKIFETETEACEYFLCKVKRYATK' A
#
# COMPACT_ATOMS: atom_id res chain seq x y z
N MET A 1 -4.49 -0.26 -12.66
CA MET A 1 -5.27 0.66 -11.80
C MET A 1 -4.39 1.84 -11.40
N THR A 2 -4.98 3.00 -11.14
CA THR A 2 -4.33 4.20 -10.61
C THR A 2 -4.47 4.26 -9.09
N ILE A 3 -3.74 5.18 -8.45
CA ILE A 3 -3.86 5.47 -7.02
C ILE A 3 -5.28 5.90 -6.64
N ILE A 4 -5.94 6.69 -7.50
CA ILE A 4 -7.31 7.15 -7.27
C ILE A 4 -8.28 5.96 -7.30
N GLU A 5 -8.12 5.06 -8.28
CA GLU A 5 -8.92 3.83 -8.36
C GLU A 5 -8.67 2.91 -7.17
N LEU A 6 -7.40 2.80 -6.73
CA LEU A 6 -7.04 2.03 -5.54
C LEU A 6 -7.74 2.57 -4.29
N GLU A 7 -7.66 3.88 -4.03
CA GLU A 7 -8.34 4.51 -2.88
C GLU A 7 -9.84 4.24 -2.89
N HIS A 8 -10.48 4.41 -4.05
CA HIS A 8 -11.89 4.09 -4.22
C HIS A 8 -12.19 2.63 -3.91
N GLU A 9 -11.38 1.70 -4.39
CA GLU A 9 -11.60 0.26 -4.15
C GLU A 9 -11.42 -0.11 -2.68
N LEU A 10 -10.43 0.46 -1.98
CA LEU A 10 -10.23 0.21 -0.54
C LEU A 10 -11.43 0.69 0.29
N VAL A 11 -11.97 1.86 -0.05
CA VAL A 11 -13.17 2.41 0.61
C VAL A 11 -14.39 1.53 0.33
N GLN A 12 -14.59 1.10 -0.92
CA GLN A 12 -15.70 0.20 -1.29
C GLN A 12 -15.63 -1.15 -0.58
N LEU A 13 -14.42 -1.65 -0.34
CA LEU A 13 -14.19 -2.89 0.42
C LEU A 13 -14.32 -2.72 1.93
N GLY A 14 -14.52 -1.49 2.43
CA GLY A 14 -14.60 -1.20 3.86
C GLY A 14 -13.27 -1.41 4.60
N ILE A 15 -12.14 -1.33 3.89
CA ILE A 15 -10.81 -1.48 4.50
C ILE A 15 -10.50 -0.23 5.31
N ALA A 16 -10.21 -0.42 6.59
CA ALA A 16 -9.92 0.66 7.50
C ALA A 16 -8.62 1.40 7.10
N SER A 17 -8.66 2.73 7.08
CA SER A 17 -7.58 3.60 6.62
C SER A 17 -6.36 3.61 7.56
N ASP A 18 -6.49 3.04 8.76
CA ASP A 18 -5.38 2.80 9.67
C ASP A 18 -4.45 1.69 9.18
N LEU A 19 -4.94 0.73 8.38
CA LEU A 19 -4.15 -0.39 7.84
C LEU A 19 -3.22 0.00 6.69
N TYR A 20 -3.42 1.17 6.08
CA TYR A 20 -2.64 1.59 4.92
C TYR A 20 -2.19 3.06 4.94
N SER A 21 -1.19 3.34 4.10
CA SER A 21 -0.67 4.68 3.82
C SER A 21 -0.41 4.82 2.33
N ILE A 22 -1.07 5.78 1.69
CA ILE A 22 -0.99 6.00 0.24
C ILE A 22 -0.25 7.31 0.00
N MET A 23 0.80 7.25 -0.81
CA MET A 23 1.62 8.38 -1.30
C MET A 23 2.28 9.27 -0.22
N THR A 24 2.11 8.97 1.06
CA THR A 24 2.70 9.74 2.16
C THR A 24 4.16 9.36 2.41
N GLY A 25 4.52 8.10 2.15
CA GLY A 25 5.85 7.57 2.43
C GLY A 25 6.14 7.43 3.92
N GLY A 26 7.43 7.45 4.28
CA GLY A 26 7.89 7.39 5.67
C GLY A 26 7.83 6.00 6.31
N LEU A 27 7.67 5.99 7.63
CA LEU A 27 7.63 4.77 8.46
C LEU A 27 6.45 4.79 9.45
N PRO A 28 5.20 4.93 8.99
CA PRO A 28 4.03 4.86 9.86
C PRO A 28 3.95 3.47 10.52
N ASN A 29 3.59 3.40 11.79
CA ASN A 29 3.57 2.12 12.50
C ASN A 29 2.39 1.24 12.05
N GLU A 30 2.67 -0.02 11.74
CA GLU A 30 1.72 -1.08 11.39
C GLU A 30 0.84 -0.77 10.16
N LYS A 31 1.45 -0.20 9.12
CA LYS A 31 0.74 0.15 7.88
C LYS A 31 1.38 -0.44 6.64
N LEU A 32 0.55 -0.91 5.71
CA LEU A 32 0.98 -1.18 4.34
C LEU A 32 1.07 0.13 3.57
N CYS A 33 2.24 0.42 3.01
CA CYS A 33 2.54 1.69 2.36
C CYS A 33 2.74 1.50 0.86
N ILE A 34 2.20 2.42 0.06
CA ILE A 34 2.54 2.61 -1.36
C ILE A 34 3.04 4.03 -1.55
N VAL A 35 4.19 4.19 -2.20
CA VAL A 35 4.79 5.52 -2.46
C VAL A 35 5.48 5.51 -3.83
N LYS A 36 5.51 6.68 -4.47
CA LYS A 36 6.32 6.93 -5.66
C LYS A 36 7.49 7.83 -5.29
N ASP A 37 8.66 7.23 -5.15
CA ASP A 37 9.94 7.96 -5.16
C ASP A 37 10.48 7.93 -6.61
N ASP A 38 11.68 7.39 -6.85
CA ASP A 38 12.20 7.12 -8.21
C ASP A 38 11.40 6.03 -8.94
N LYS A 39 10.98 5.02 -8.18
CA LYS A 39 10.14 3.90 -8.62
C LYS A 39 9.01 3.70 -7.64
N TRP A 40 7.97 3.00 -8.09
CA TRP A 40 6.87 2.64 -7.21
C TRP A 40 7.33 1.63 -6.18
N GLN A 41 7.07 1.92 -4.91
CA GLN A 41 7.45 1.06 -3.79
C GLN A 41 6.21 0.66 -3.01
N VAL A 42 6.09 -0.63 -2.72
CA VAL A 42 5.15 -1.17 -1.75
C VAL A 42 5.92 -1.85 -0.64
N TYR A 43 5.68 -1.45 0.60
CA TYR A 43 6.32 -2.03 1.77
C TYR A 43 5.38 -2.02 2.96
N TYR A 44 5.59 -2.93 3.90
CA TYR A 44 4.96 -2.83 5.21
C TYR A 44 5.88 -2.03 6.12
N SER A 45 5.32 -1.13 6.92
CA SER A 45 6.07 -0.34 7.88
C SER A 45 5.69 -0.77 9.28
N GLU A 46 6.67 -1.23 10.05
CA GLU A 46 6.48 -1.71 11.41
C GLU A 46 7.70 -1.35 12.27
N ARG A 47 7.46 -0.82 13.47
CA ARG A 47 8.53 -0.53 14.46
C ARG A 47 9.69 0.30 13.88
N GLY A 48 9.37 1.26 13.02
CA GLY A 48 10.35 2.14 12.36
C GLY A 48 11.21 1.46 11.28
N LYS A 49 10.74 0.35 10.69
CA LYS A 49 11.45 -0.36 9.61
C LYS A 49 10.51 -0.68 8.45
N LYS A 50 11.05 -0.67 7.24
CA LYS A 50 10.38 -1.23 6.06
C LYS A 50 10.62 -2.74 6.03
N SER A 51 9.56 -3.53 5.95
CA SER A 51 9.61 -4.97 5.69
C SER A 51 8.84 -5.31 4.40
N GLY A 52 9.24 -6.38 3.72
CA GLY A 52 8.57 -6.83 2.50
C GLY A 52 8.58 -5.83 1.34
N LEU A 53 9.60 -4.95 1.28
CA LEU A 53 9.76 -3.97 0.21
C LEU A 53 9.76 -4.63 -1.17
N LYS A 54 8.86 -4.17 -2.03
CA LYS A 54 8.82 -4.47 -3.45
C LYS A 54 8.84 -3.18 -4.26
N ILE A 55 9.53 -3.23 -5.39
CA ILE A 55 9.69 -2.11 -6.31
C ILE A 55 9.02 -2.49 -7.64
N PHE A 56 8.33 -1.54 -8.24
CA PHE A 56 7.60 -1.69 -9.50
C PHE A 56 7.93 -0.51 -10.43
N GLU A 57 7.91 -0.77 -11.73
CA GLU A 57 8.14 0.28 -12.73
C GLU A 57 6.87 1.10 -12.97
N THR A 58 5.70 0.47 -12.87
CA THR A 58 4.43 1.11 -13.19
C THR A 58 3.53 1.25 -11.97
N GLU A 59 2.67 2.27 -12.03
CA GLU A 59 1.64 2.53 -11.02
C GLU A 59 0.66 1.36 -10.91
N THR A 60 0.25 0.84 -12.07
CA THR A 60 -0.69 -0.28 -12.18
C THR A 60 -0.20 -1.51 -11.42
N GLU A 61 1.04 -1.95 -11.67
CA GLU A 61 1.60 -3.13 -10.99
C GLU A 61 1.69 -2.94 -9.48
N ALA A 62 2.11 -1.74 -9.04
CA ALA A 62 2.23 -1.42 -7.62
C ALA A 62 0.88 -1.43 -6.92
N CYS A 63 -0.13 -0.81 -7.52
CA CYS A 63 -1.47 -0.73 -6.96
C CYS A 63 -2.17 -2.10 -6.94
N GLU A 64 -2.03 -2.90 -8.01
CA GLU A 64 -2.55 -4.28 -8.04
C GLU A 64 -1.93 -5.16 -6.96
N TYR A 65 -0.61 -5.09 -6.80
CA TYR A 65 0.08 -5.80 -5.74
C TYR A 65 -0.36 -5.34 -4.35
N PHE A 66 -0.49 -4.02 -4.16
CA PHE A 66 -0.93 -3.41 -2.91
C PHE A 66 -2.32 -3.91 -2.50
N LEU A 67 -3.28 -3.83 -3.42
CA LEU A 67 -4.66 -4.26 -3.22
C LEU A 67 -4.75 -5.76 -2.85
N CYS A 68 -4.00 -6.60 -3.57
CA CYS A 68 -3.94 -8.03 -3.27
C CYS A 68 -3.38 -8.29 -1.86
N LYS A 69 -2.37 -7.51 -1.44
CA LYS A 69 -1.77 -7.62 -0.11
C LYS A 69 -2.73 -7.17 0.99
N VAL A 70 -3.34 -6.00 0.86
CA VAL A 70 -4.23 -5.46 1.91
C VAL A 70 -5.50 -6.30 2.06
N LYS A 71 -6.06 -6.84 0.97
CA LYS A 71 -7.18 -7.81 1.03
C LYS A 71 -6.83 -9.01 1.92
N ARG A 72 -5.62 -9.57 1.79
CA ARG A 72 -5.16 -10.70 2.63
C ARG A 72 -5.00 -10.35 4.10
N TYR A 73 -4.66 -9.10 4.43
CA TYR A 73 -4.55 -8.65 5.82
C TYR A 73 -5.93 -8.34 6.43
N ALA A 74 -6.86 -7.79 5.64
CA ALA A 74 -8.21 -7.44 6.09
C ALA A 74 -9.14 -8.65 6.30
N THR A 75 -8.86 -9.80 5.66
CA THR A 75 -9.66 -11.04 5.81
C THR A 75 -9.23 -11.95 6.96
N LYS A 76 -8.26 -11.54 7.78
CA LYS A 76 -7.81 -12.28 8.96
C LYS A 76 -8.36 -11.65 10.24
#